data_AF-A0AAV6U329-F1
#
_entry.id   AF-A0AAV6U329-F1
#
_cell.length_a   1.000
_cell.length_b   1.000
_cell.length_c   1.000
_cell.angle_alpha   90.00
_cell.angle_beta   90.00
_cell.angle_gamma   90.00
#
_symmetry.space_group_name_H-M   'P 1'
#
loop_
_entity.id
_entity.type
_entity.pdbx_description
1 polymer ?
#
loop_
_entity_poly.entity_id
_entity_poly.type
_entity_poly.pdbx_seq_one_letter_code
_entity_poly.pdbx_strand_id
1 'polypeptide(L)'
;MARFVIVLLLACLASLSMGQRKRREGVYNCYNKNLCNCNDGNSIEFWQECFDKAGPQIQEWYIGEVNKCKGLSKPVQNGPVASWVQSVCALEEEVRKDCYFQLNKRSQEEYQKASNGEYGPEIKDKSYEATECLRQVIYECQMKHEDDCLIYKSNP
;
A
#
# COMPACT_ATOMS: atom_id res chain seq x y z
N MET A 1 -14.03 -18.79 39.67
CA MET A 1 -14.65 -17.99 38.59
C MET A 1 -13.66 -17.11 37.79
N ALA A 2 -12.48 -16.74 38.31
CA ALA A 2 -11.50 -15.90 37.58
C ALA A 2 -10.86 -16.54 36.32
N ARG A 3 -10.77 -17.88 36.24
CA ARG A 3 -10.16 -18.57 35.08
C ARG A 3 -10.99 -18.52 33.80
N PHE A 4 -12.32 -18.36 33.89
CA PHE A 4 -13.19 -18.28 32.71
C PHE A 4 -13.15 -16.91 32.03
N VAL A 5 -12.91 -15.83 32.80
CA VAL A 5 -12.85 -14.46 32.26
C VAL A 5 -11.58 -14.24 31.43
N ILE A 6 -10.46 -14.84 31.82
CA ILE A 6 -9.18 -14.73 31.10
C ILE A 6 -9.22 -15.46 29.75
N VAL A 7 -9.88 -16.62 29.68
CA VAL A 7 -10.01 -17.40 28.43
C VAL A 7 -10.90 -16.67 27.41
N LEU A 8 -11.97 -16.01 27.87
CA LEU A 8 -12.85 -15.19 27.01
C LEU A 8 -12.14 -13.93 26.47
N LEU A 9 -11.33 -13.26 27.29
CA LEU A 9 -10.53 -12.10 26.85
C LEU A 9 -9.46 -12.47 25.81
N LEU A 10 -8.77 -13.59 26.01
CA LEU A 10 -7.78 -14.10 25.05
C LEU A 10 -8.43 -14.56 23.75
N ALA A 11 -9.62 -15.15 23.79
CA ALA A 11 -10.39 -15.51 22.59
C ALA A 11 -10.86 -14.29 21.81
N CYS A 12 -11.26 -13.20 22.48
CA CYS A 12 -11.60 -11.93 21.83
C CYS A 12 -10.38 -11.28 21.18
N LEU A 13 -9.22 -11.27 21.84
CA LEU A 13 -7.96 -10.76 21.27
C LEU A 13 -7.46 -11.63 20.11
N ALA A 14 -7.62 -12.95 20.20
CA ALA A 14 -7.31 -13.89 19.12
C ALA A 14 -8.26 -13.69 17.91
N SER A 15 -9.54 -13.42 18.16
CA SER A 15 -10.53 -13.13 17.11
C SER A 15 -10.31 -11.76 16.46
N LEU A 16 -9.93 -10.75 17.25
CA LEU A 16 -9.54 -9.42 16.76
C LEU A 16 -8.25 -9.50 15.94
N SER A 17 -7.25 -10.25 16.39
CA SER A 17 -6.00 -10.43 15.65
C SER A 17 -6.19 -11.29 14.39
N MET A 18 -6.99 -12.34 14.43
CA MET A 18 -7.38 -13.12 13.25
C MET A 18 -8.23 -12.29 12.27
N GLY A 19 -9.18 -11.49 12.76
CA GLY A 19 -9.97 -10.59 11.93
C GLY A 19 -9.12 -9.51 11.27
N GLN A 20 -8.17 -8.92 12.00
CA GLN A 20 -7.19 -7.98 11.45
C GLN A 20 -6.22 -8.65 10.47
N ARG A 21 -5.85 -9.91 10.69
CA ARG A 21 -4.99 -10.67 9.78
C ARG A 21 -5.72 -11.00 8.49
N LYS A 22 -6.93 -11.56 8.55
CA LYS A 22 -7.78 -11.82 7.38
C LYS A 22 -8.06 -10.54 6.59
N ARG A 23 -8.37 -9.43 7.28
CA ARG A 23 -8.57 -8.13 6.62
C ARG A 23 -7.30 -7.62 5.94
N ARG A 24 -6.11 -7.79 6.56
CA ARG A 24 -4.83 -7.44 5.93
C ARG A 24 -4.52 -8.31 4.70
N GLU A 25 -4.86 -9.59 4.75
CA GLU A 25 -4.68 -10.50 3.63
C GLU A 25 -5.63 -10.20 2.48
N GLY A 26 -6.91 -9.94 2.75
CA GLY A 26 -7.87 -9.52 1.72
C GLY A 26 -7.46 -8.21 1.03
N VAL A 27 -6.98 -7.23 1.81
CA VAL A 27 -6.46 -5.97 1.25
C VAL A 27 -5.21 -6.20 0.39
N TYR A 28 -4.28 -7.05 0.83
CA TYR A 28 -3.12 -7.42 0.01
C TYR A 28 -3.53 -8.14 -1.28
N ASN A 29 -4.46 -9.09 -1.21
CA ASN A 29 -4.89 -9.86 -2.39
C ASN A 29 -5.54 -8.94 -3.42
N CYS A 30 -6.43 -8.04 -3.00
CA CYS A 30 -7.02 -7.03 -3.86
C CYS A 30 -5.94 -6.10 -4.45
N TYR A 31 -5.02 -5.59 -3.62
CA TYR A 31 -3.92 -4.75 -4.07
C TYR A 31 -3.05 -5.45 -5.14
N ASN A 32 -2.62 -6.68 -4.84
CA ASN A 32 -1.78 -7.49 -5.72
C ASN A 32 -2.49 -7.81 -7.03
N LYS A 33 -3.79 -8.09 -6.97
CA LYS A 33 -4.60 -8.32 -8.16
C LYS A 33 -4.62 -7.09 -9.05
N ASN A 34 -4.93 -5.92 -8.49
CA ASN A 34 -4.99 -4.65 -9.21
C ASN A 34 -3.62 -4.24 -9.79
N LEU A 35 -2.55 -4.45 -9.05
CA LEU A 35 -1.22 -4.01 -9.47
C LEU A 35 -0.54 -4.98 -10.44
N CYS A 36 -0.71 -6.29 -10.24
CA CYS A 36 0.08 -7.32 -10.94
C CYS A 36 -0.73 -8.21 -11.89
N ASN A 37 -2.05 -8.35 -11.68
CA ASN A 37 -2.85 -9.34 -12.42
C ASN A 37 -3.94 -8.70 -13.29
N CYS A 38 -4.26 -7.42 -13.07
CA CYS A 38 -5.19 -6.66 -13.89
C CYS A 38 -4.46 -6.10 -15.12
N ASN A 39 -4.80 -6.64 -16.29
CA ASN A 39 -4.26 -6.20 -17.58
C ASN A 39 -5.08 -5.06 -18.20
N ASP A 40 -5.77 -4.25 -17.38
CA ASP A 40 -6.70 -3.23 -17.86
C ASP A 40 -6.06 -1.87 -18.16
N GLY A 41 -4.78 -1.68 -17.84
CA GLY A 41 -4.04 -0.42 -18.02
C GLY A 41 -4.46 0.68 -17.04
N ASN A 42 -5.77 0.79 -16.76
CA ASN A 42 -6.39 1.76 -15.86
C ASN A 42 -5.80 1.73 -14.45
N SER A 43 -5.47 0.54 -13.94
CA SER A 43 -4.86 0.43 -12.61
C SER A 43 -3.50 1.11 -12.57
N ILE A 44 -2.62 0.83 -13.54
CA ILE A 44 -1.28 1.44 -13.58
C ILE A 44 -1.35 2.95 -13.81
N GLU A 45 -2.27 3.41 -14.65
CA GLU A 45 -2.51 4.84 -14.89
C GLU A 45 -2.95 5.56 -13.61
N PHE A 46 -3.92 5.01 -12.87
CA PHE A 46 -4.33 5.59 -11.58
C PHE A 46 -3.18 5.65 -10.58
N TRP A 47 -2.38 4.59 -10.50
CA TRP A 47 -1.19 4.56 -9.66
C TRP A 47 -0.15 5.62 -10.07
N GLN A 48 0.03 5.84 -11.38
CA GLN A 48 0.86 6.92 -11.91
C GLN A 48 0.34 8.29 -11.50
N GLU A 49 -0.97 8.55 -11.66
CA GLU A 49 -1.60 9.82 -11.26
C GLU A 49 -1.38 10.12 -9.76
N CYS A 50 -1.54 9.10 -8.91
CA CYS A 50 -1.27 9.27 -7.48
C CYS A 50 0.21 9.51 -7.18
N PHE A 51 1.11 8.80 -7.87
CA PHE A 51 2.54 8.96 -7.69
C PHE A 51 3.02 10.36 -8.11
N ASP A 52 2.46 10.92 -9.19
CA ASP A 52 2.79 12.26 -9.69
C ASP A 52 2.37 13.38 -8.73
N LYS A 53 1.35 13.14 -7.89
CA LYS A 53 0.93 14.09 -6.84
C LYS A 53 1.91 14.20 -5.68
N ALA A 54 2.76 13.19 -5.45
CA ALA A 54 3.62 13.10 -4.26
C ALA A 54 4.75 14.14 -4.23
N GLY A 55 5.07 14.74 -5.38
CA GLY A 55 6.23 15.62 -5.55
C GLY A 55 7.56 14.83 -5.53
N PRO A 56 8.65 15.42 -6.06
CA PRO A 56 9.89 14.66 -6.34
C PRO A 56 10.53 14.00 -5.11
N GLN A 57 10.54 14.68 -3.97
CA GLN A 57 11.16 14.15 -2.75
C GLN A 57 10.44 12.91 -2.20
N ILE A 58 9.11 12.89 -2.23
CA ILE A 58 8.33 11.73 -1.76
C ILE A 58 8.40 10.59 -2.77
N GLN A 59 8.43 10.91 -4.07
CA GLN A 59 8.70 9.91 -5.11
C GLN A 59 10.06 9.22 -4.91
N GLU A 60 11.12 10.00 -4.69
CA GLU A 60 12.46 9.48 -4.40
C GLU A 60 12.48 8.62 -3.13
N TRP A 61 11.84 9.09 -2.06
CA TRP A 61 11.69 8.32 -0.83
C TRP A 61 10.97 6.99 -1.08
N TYR A 62 9.85 7.01 -1.79
CA TYR A 62 9.05 5.81 -2.07
C TYR A 62 9.83 4.79 -2.90
N ILE A 63 10.54 5.24 -3.94
CA ILE A 63 11.43 4.40 -4.75
C ILE A 63 12.58 3.84 -3.89
N GLY A 64 13.12 4.64 -2.97
CA GLY A 64 14.09 4.20 -1.98
C GLY A 64 13.56 3.09 -1.07
N GLU A 65 12.30 3.16 -0.66
CA GLU A 65 11.65 2.10 0.12
C GLU A 65 11.35 0.84 -0.70
N VAL A 66 10.88 0.97 -1.94
CA VAL A 66 10.68 -0.16 -2.87
C VAL A 66 12.00 -0.89 -3.09
N ASN A 67 13.10 -0.17 -3.27
CA ASN A 67 14.44 -0.74 -3.43
C ASN A 67 14.96 -1.51 -2.21
N LYS A 68 14.30 -1.42 -1.04
CA LYS A 68 14.63 -2.25 0.14
C LYS A 68 13.92 -3.60 0.11
N CYS A 69 13.01 -3.83 -0.84
CA CYS A 69 12.37 -5.13 -1.00
C CYS A 69 13.38 -6.18 -1.48
N LYS A 70 13.43 -7.31 -0.77
CA LYS A 70 14.34 -8.41 -1.11
C LYS A 70 13.92 -9.02 -2.45
N GLY A 71 14.88 -9.60 -3.17
CA GLY A 71 14.61 -10.35 -4.40
C GLY A 71 14.40 -9.51 -5.65
N LEU A 72 14.47 -8.17 -5.57
CA LEU A 72 14.52 -7.33 -6.77
C LEU A 72 15.76 -7.67 -7.59
N SER A 73 15.58 -7.97 -8.87
CA SER A 73 16.68 -8.32 -9.79
C SER A 73 17.61 -7.13 -10.06
N LYS A 74 17.07 -5.90 -9.98
CA LYS A 74 17.81 -4.65 -10.13
C LYS A 74 17.10 -3.54 -9.34
N PRO A 75 17.82 -2.49 -8.92
CA PRO A 75 17.19 -1.32 -8.34
C PRO A 75 16.21 -0.67 -9.34
N VAL A 76 15.01 -0.40 -8.87
CA VAL A 76 14.04 0.41 -9.59
C VAL A 76 14.47 1.88 -9.56
N GLN A 77 14.21 2.59 -10.65
CA GLN A 77 14.54 4.01 -10.77
C GLN A 77 13.27 4.84 -10.60
N ASN A 78 13.45 6.10 -10.20
CA ASN A 78 12.37 7.07 -10.29
C ASN A 78 11.99 7.25 -11.78
N GLY A 79 10.70 7.26 -12.06
CA GLY A 79 10.18 7.18 -13.42
C GLY A 79 8.80 6.53 -13.47
N PRO A 80 8.37 6.03 -14.65
CA PRO A 80 7.03 5.50 -14.83
C PRO A 80 6.72 4.34 -13.88
N VAL A 81 5.54 4.38 -13.26
CA VAL A 81 5.02 3.37 -12.35
C VAL A 81 5.06 1.98 -12.95
N ALA A 82 4.69 1.85 -14.22
CA ALA A 82 4.74 0.59 -14.96
C ALA A 82 6.10 -0.14 -14.84
N SER A 83 7.20 0.62 -14.86
CA SER A 83 8.57 0.08 -14.83
C SER A 83 8.90 -0.59 -13.49
N TRP A 84 8.60 0.09 -12.38
CA TRP A 84 8.88 -0.47 -11.06
C TRP A 84 7.83 -1.47 -10.62
N VAL A 85 6.57 -1.34 -11.06
CA VAL A 85 5.52 -2.33 -10.84
C VAL A 85 5.90 -3.67 -11.47
N GLN A 86 6.39 -3.68 -12.71
CA GLN A 86 6.86 -4.91 -13.35
C GLN A 86 7.94 -5.61 -12.51
N SER A 87 8.86 -4.84 -11.91
CA SER A 87 9.93 -5.38 -11.06
C SER A 87 9.40 -5.96 -9.75
N VAL A 88 8.41 -5.29 -9.12
CA VAL A 88 7.76 -5.78 -7.90
C VAL A 88 6.89 -7.01 -8.18
N CYS A 89 6.16 -7.04 -9.29
CA CYS A 89 5.30 -8.15 -9.68
C CYS A 89 6.09 -9.41 -10.10
N ALA A 90 7.36 -9.26 -10.47
CA ALA A 90 8.26 -10.38 -10.73
C ALA A 90 8.80 -11.06 -9.46
N LEU A 91 8.60 -10.47 -8.27
CA LEU A 91 8.97 -11.09 -7.01
C LEU A 91 8.12 -12.33 -6.71
N GLU A 92 8.69 -13.30 -6.01
CA GLU A 92 7.91 -14.40 -5.44
C GLU A 92 6.81 -13.86 -4.51
N GLU A 93 5.66 -14.53 -4.47
CA GLU A 93 4.47 -14.02 -3.80
C GLU A 93 4.70 -13.72 -2.32
N GLU A 94 5.40 -14.61 -1.59
CA GLU A 94 5.70 -14.40 -0.18
C GLU A 94 6.59 -13.17 0.05
N VAL A 95 7.57 -12.97 -0.84
CA VAL A 95 8.49 -11.83 -0.79
C VAL A 95 7.77 -10.53 -1.15
N ARG A 96 6.91 -10.57 -2.17
CA ARG A 96 6.06 -9.44 -2.57
C ARG A 96 5.09 -9.04 -1.47
N LYS A 97 4.49 -10.01 -0.79
CA LYS A 97 3.59 -9.79 0.35
C LYS A 97 4.30 -9.13 1.53
N ASP A 98 5.50 -9.59 1.89
CA ASP A 98 6.31 -8.94 2.93
C ASP A 98 6.71 -7.51 2.52
N CYS A 99 7.18 -7.33 1.29
CA CYS A 99 7.50 -6.02 0.71
C CYS A 99 6.32 -5.04 0.82
N TYR A 100 5.11 -5.46 0.41
CA TYR A 100 3.90 -4.66 0.54
C TYR A 100 3.63 -4.23 1.98
N PHE A 101 3.68 -5.15 2.94
CA PHE A 101 3.39 -4.83 4.35
C PHE A 101 4.41 -3.88 4.96
N GLN A 102 5.70 -4.07 4.65
CA GLN A 102 6.76 -3.17 5.11
C GLN A 102 6.63 -1.78 4.49
N LEU A 103 6.38 -1.71 3.18
CA LEU A 103 6.19 -0.46 2.47
C LEU A 103 4.98 0.30 3.01
N ASN A 104 3.83 -0.36 3.14
CA ASN A 104 2.62 0.26 3.70
C ASN A 104 2.84 0.75 5.14
N LYS A 105 3.55 -0.01 5.98
CA LYS A 105 3.91 0.44 7.33
C LYS A 105 4.75 1.72 7.29
N ARG A 106 5.80 1.76 6.46
CA ARG A 106 6.70 2.91 6.37
C ARG A 106 6.03 4.12 5.74
N SER A 107 5.14 3.93 4.77
CA SER A 107 4.34 5.03 4.21
C SER A 107 3.41 5.66 5.24
N GLN A 108 2.84 4.87 6.15
CA GLN A 108 2.05 5.40 7.25
C GLN A 108 2.91 6.19 8.25
N GLU A 109 4.10 5.68 8.59
CA GLU A 109 5.06 6.40 9.45
C GLU A 109 5.52 7.72 8.79
N GLU A 110 5.79 7.70 7.49
CA GLU A 110 6.24 8.87 6.74
C GLU A 110 5.13 9.93 6.61
N TYR A 111 3.90 9.50 6.36
CA TYR A 111 2.72 10.37 6.39
C TYR A 111 2.54 11.03 7.77
N GLN A 112 2.78 10.30 8.86
CA GLN A 112 2.71 10.87 10.21
C GLN A 112 3.74 11.97 10.42
N LYS A 113 5.01 11.76 10.00
CA LYS A 113 6.05 12.79 10.05
C LYS A 113 5.68 14.03 9.23
N ALA A 114 5.18 13.82 8.02
CA ALA A 114 4.72 14.90 7.15
C ALA A 114 3.56 15.68 7.79
N SER A 115 2.57 14.97 8.35
CA SER A 115 1.42 15.59 9.03
C SER A 115 1.83 16.39 10.27
N ASN A 116 2.83 15.91 11.01
CA ASN A 116 3.45 16.59 12.15
C ASN A 116 4.31 17.80 11.75
N GLY A 117 4.50 18.06 10.46
CA GLY A 117 5.21 19.23 9.94
C GLY A 117 6.73 19.08 9.91
N GLU A 118 7.27 17.87 10.03
CA GLU A 118 8.73 17.63 10.04
C GLU A 118 9.42 18.04 8.73
N TYR A 119 8.67 18.08 7.62
CA TYR A 119 9.17 18.44 6.29
C TYR A 119 8.76 19.85 5.83
N GLY A 120 8.14 20.65 6.71
CA GLY A 120 7.53 21.93 6.31
C GLY A 120 6.23 21.77 5.51
N PRO A 121 5.55 22.90 5.20
CA PRO A 121 4.18 22.89 4.68
C PRO A 121 4.05 22.33 3.26
N GLU A 122 4.99 22.61 2.36
CA GLU A 122 4.93 22.18 0.97
C GLU A 122 4.97 20.65 0.82
N ILE A 123 5.90 20.00 1.53
CA ILE A 123 6.05 18.54 1.50
C ILE A 123 4.89 17.86 2.23
N LYS A 124 4.36 18.50 3.29
CA LYS A 124 3.17 18.03 3.99
C LYS A 124 1.96 17.94 3.05
N ASP A 125 1.69 18.99 2.27
CA ASP A 125 0.55 19.03 1.36
C ASP A 125 0.67 18.01 0.23
N LYS A 126 1.87 17.87 -0.34
CA LYS A 126 2.13 16.87 -1.41
C LYS A 126 2.09 15.42 -0.92
N SER A 127 2.63 15.16 0.28
CA SER A 127 2.53 13.85 0.93
C SER A 127 1.08 13.49 1.23
N TYR A 128 0.28 14.49 1.66
CA TYR A 128 -1.14 14.32 1.91
C TYR A 128 -1.91 14.01 0.62
N GLU A 129 -1.71 14.78 -0.45
CA GLU A 129 -2.36 14.54 -1.75
C GLU A 129 -2.10 13.13 -2.29
N ALA A 130 -0.84 12.67 -2.27
CA ALA A 130 -0.50 11.33 -2.72
C ALA A 130 -1.03 10.22 -1.80
N THR A 131 -0.96 10.42 -0.49
CA THR A 131 -1.47 9.45 0.49
C THR A 131 -2.97 9.30 0.39
N GLU A 132 -3.71 10.40 0.25
CA GLU A 132 -5.17 10.37 0.07
C GLU A 132 -5.57 9.74 -1.27
N CYS A 133 -4.80 9.99 -2.35
CA CYS A 133 -5.01 9.34 -3.64
C CYS A 133 -4.83 7.81 -3.54
N LEU A 134 -3.73 7.34 -2.95
CA LEU A 134 -3.48 5.91 -2.75
C LEU A 134 -4.42 5.28 -1.71
N ARG A 135 -4.94 6.07 -0.77
CA ARG A 135 -5.94 5.64 0.22
C ARG A 135 -7.22 5.17 -0.44
N GLN A 136 -7.57 5.72 -1.61
CA GLN A 136 -8.73 5.25 -2.37
C GLN A 136 -8.58 3.78 -2.76
N VAL A 137 -7.39 3.32 -3.17
CA VAL A 137 -7.12 1.89 -3.46
C VAL A 137 -7.34 1.03 -2.22
N ILE A 138 -6.77 1.46 -1.09
CA ILE A 138 -6.87 0.72 0.17
C ILE A 138 -8.34 0.70 0.64
N TYR A 139 -9.06 1.80 0.50
CA TYR A 139 -10.47 1.91 0.86
C TYR A 139 -11.35 1.02 -0.03
N GLU A 140 -11.19 1.06 -1.35
CA GLU A 140 -11.92 0.19 -2.28
C GLU A 140 -11.62 -1.28 -2.00
N CYS A 141 -10.35 -1.65 -1.79
CA CYS A 141 -9.96 -3.01 -1.38
C CYS A 141 -10.48 -3.41 0.01
N GLN A 142 -10.81 -2.46 0.89
CA GLN A 142 -11.46 -2.74 2.17
C GLN A 142 -12.98 -2.86 2.05
N MET A 143 -13.59 -2.24 1.05
CA MET A 143 -15.04 -2.09 0.89
C MET A 143 -15.65 -3.06 -0.14
N LYS A 144 -14.89 -3.52 -1.14
CA LYS A 144 -15.40 -4.29 -2.27
C LYS A 144 -14.43 -5.34 -2.83
N HIS A 145 -15.01 -6.49 -3.17
CA HIS A 145 -14.60 -7.57 -4.09
C HIS A 145 -13.11 -7.94 -4.17
N GLU A 146 -12.72 -9.03 -3.49
CA GLU A 146 -11.42 -9.69 -3.63
C GLU A 146 -11.11 -10.12 -5.08
N ASP A 147 -12.12 -10.17 -5.95
CA ASP A 147 -12.07 -10.81 -7.25
C ASP A 147 -12.18 -9.90 -8.49
N ASP A 148 -12.41 -8.59 -8.35
CA ASP A 148 -12.56 -7.69 -9.50
C ASP A 148 -11.37 -6.74 -9.65
N CYS A 149 -11.02 -6.42 -10.91
CA CYS A 149 -10.13 -5.29 -11.19
C CYS A 149 -10.89 -4.00 -10.89
N LEU A 150 -10.32 -3.17 -10.01
CA LEU A 150 -10.89 -1.90 -9.60
C LEU A 150 -10.79 -0.93 -10.77
N ILE A 151 -11.94 -0.45 -11.22
CA ILE A 151 -12.02 0.63 -12.20
C ILE A 151 -11.97 1.94 -11.42
N TYR A 152 -10.80 2.58 -11.40
CA TYR A 152 -10.68 3.92 -10.87
C TYR A 152 -11.25 4.90 -11.89
N LYS A 153 -12.27 5.67 -11.48
CA LYS A 153 -12.66 6.85 -12.25
C LYS A 153 -11.69 7.95 -11.87
N SER A 154 -10.90 8.41 -12.82
CA SER A 154 -10.22 9.69 -12.71
C SER A 154 -11.29 10.74 -12.40
N ASN A 155 -11.21 11.35 -11.21
CA ASN A 155 -12.06 12.50 -10.93
C ASN A 155 -11.55 13.66 -11.81
N PRO A 156 -12.39 14.23 -12.68
CA PRO A 156 -12.00 15.36 -13.52
C PRO A 156 -11.61 16.59 -12.70
#